data_AF-A0A973L7T4-F1
#
_entry.id   AF-A0A973L7T4-F1
#
_cell.length_a   1.000
_cell.length_b   1.000
_cell.length_c   1.000
_cell.angle_alpha   90.00
_cell.angle_beta   90.00
_cell.angle_gamma   90.00
#
_symmetry.space_group_name_H-M   'P 1'
#
loop_
_entity.id
_entity.type
_entity.pdbx_description
1 polymer ?
#
loop_
_entity_poly.entity_id
_entity_poly.type
_entity_poly.pdbx_seq_one_letter_code
_entity_poly.pdbx_strand_id
1 'polypeptide(L)'
;MTPSTIDFVHEPGDPWTVTQTLPLGTVVRVELRPAGGYRWSGIEASEPGVLLVEGTVDDDGAAHFTITTVRTGQVVLAATTRFQGDRFGPPTRRWTMTVLVTPGVNRGT
;
A
#
# COMPACT_ATOMS: atom_id res chain seq x y z
N MET A 1 -6.64 23.58 1.82
CA MET A 1 -6.28 22.77 0.64
C MET A 1 -6.86 21.39 0.87
N THR A 2 -7.76 20.90 0.03
CA THR A 2 -8.33 19.56 0.20
C THR A 2 -7.27 18.54 -0.21
N PRO A 3 -6.92 17.55 0.61
CA PRO A 3 -5.98 16.51 0.22
C PRO A 3 -6.55 15.76 -1.00
N SER A 4 -5.71 15.57 -2.03
CA SER A 4 -6.06 14.69 -3.15
C SER A 4 -6.20 13.27 -2.61
N THR A 5 -7.32 12.61 -2.89
CA THR A 5 -7.54 11.22 -2.49
C THR A 5 -7.50 10.33 -3.73
N ILE A 6 -6.78 9.21 -3.65
CA ILE A 6 -6.64 8.20 -4.71
C ILE A 6 -7.00 6.84 -4.13
N ASP A 7 -7.77 6.05 -4.86
CA ASP A 7 -8.00 4.64 -4.56
C ASP A 7 -7.03 3.78 -5.38
N PHE A 8 -6.36 2.85 -4.72
CA PHE A 8 -5.48 1.86 -5.33
C PHE A 8 -5.93 0.46 -4.91
N VAL A 9 -6.25 -0.39 -5.88
CA VAL A 9 -6.67 -1.77 -5.65
C VAL A 9 -5.66 -2.70 -6.32
N HIS A 10 -5.21 -3.72 -5.59
CA HIS A 10 -4.41 -4.82 -6.11
C HIS A 10 -5.24 -6.11 -6.13
N GLU A 11 -5.49 -6.62 -7.32
CA GLU A 11 -6.24 -7.84 -7.59
C GLU A 11 -5.34 -9.07 -7.74
N PRO A 12 -5.86 -10.28 -7.49
CA PRO A 12 -5.16 -11.51 -7.86
C PRO A 12 -4.79 -11.54 -9.36
N GLY A 13 -3.49 -11.58 -9.64
CA GLY A 13 -2.94 -11.59 -11.00
C GLY A 13 -2.29 -10.28 -11.42
N ASP A 14 -2.49 -9.21 -10.65
CA ASP A 14 -1.80 -7.94 -10.85
C ASP A 14 -0.30 -8.05 -10.64
N PRO A 15 0.48 -7.08 -11.16
CA PRO A 15 1.91 -6.99 -10.88
C PRO A 15 2.21 -6.92 -9.38
N TRP A 16 3.22 -7.67 -8.94
CA TRP A 16 3.70 -7.69 -7.55
C TRP A 16 4.54 -6.46 -7.18
N THR A 17 5.00 -5.71 -8.18
CA THR A 17 5.80 -4.49 -7.99
C THR A 17 5.14 -3.36 -8.75
N VAL A 18 4.83 -2.28 -8.03
CA VAL A 18 4.20 -1.07 -8.59
C VAL A 18 5.05 0.15 -8.24
N THR A 19 4.99 1.18 -9.07
CA THR A 19 5.65 2.48 -8.80
C THR A 19 4.62 3.59 -8.94
N GLN A 20 4.58 4.50 -7.97
CA GLN A 20 3.69 5.65 -7.95
C GLN A 20 4.45 6.93 -7.61
N THR A 21 4.09 8.03 -8.29
CA THR A 21 4.58 9.37 -7.96
C THR A 21 3.42 10.20 -7.43
N LEU A 22 3.52 10.67 -6.19
CA LEU A 22 2.41 11.32 -5.49
C LEU A 22 2.83 12.70 -4.94
N PRO A 23 2.00 13.74 -5.07
CA PRO A 23 2.23 15.00 -4.37
C PRO A 23 2.17 14.83 -2.84
N LEU A 24 2.92 15.66 -2.13
CA LEU A 24 2.80 15.81 -0.67
C LEU A 24 1.36 16.19 -0.27
N GLY A 25 0.84 15.58 0.80
CA GLY A 25 -0.54 15.74 1.27
C GLY A 25 -1.57 14.88 0.55
N THR A 26 -1.14 13.97 -0.33
CA THR A 26 -2.01 12.97 -0.97
C THR A 26 -2.39 11.88 0.02
N VAL A 27 -3.67 11.51 0.00
CA VAL A 27 -4.20 10.34 0.70
C VAL A 27 -4.43 9.23 -0.32
N VAL A 28 -3.90 8.04 -0.05
CA VAL A 28 -4.12 6.84 -0.87
C VAL A 28 -4.87 5.83 -0.03
N ARG A 29 -6.02 5.37 -0.52
CA ARG A 29 -6.72 4.20 0.03
C ARG A 29 -6.26 2.98 -0.74
N VAL A 30 -5.56 2.09 -0.07
CA VAL A 30 -5.01 0.86 -0.61
C VAL A 30 -5.88 -0.31 -0.18
N GLU A 31 -6.35 -1.08 -1.14
CA GLU A 31 -6.99 -2.37 -0.94
C GLU A 31 -6.14 -3.46 -1.61
N LEU A 32 -5.64 -4.42 -0.83
CA LEU A 32 -4.99 -5.63 -1.37
C LEU A 32 -5.96 -6.80 -1.25
N ARG A 33 -6.51 -7.25 -2.38
CA ARG A 33 -7.48 -8.35 -2.41
C ARG A 33 -6.76 -9.70 -2.37
N PRO A 34 -7.17 -10.64 -1.51
CA PRO A 34 -6.53 -11.95 -1.43
C PRO A 34 -6.99 -12.83 -2.60
N ALA A 35 -6.09 -13.67 -3.09
CA ALA A 35 -6.51 -14.84 -3.87
C ALA A 35 -7.19 -15.86 -2.95
N GLY A 36 -7.99 -16.78 -3.50
CA GLY A 36 -8.70 -17.78 -2.70
C GLY A 36 -7.77 -18.56 -1.77
N GLY A 37 -8.09 -18.58 -0.47
CA GLY A 37 -7.30 -19.25 0.57
C GLY A 37 -6.03 -18.52 1.01
N TYR A 38 -5.78 -17.31 0.51
CA TYR A 38 -4.68 -16.46 0.94
C TYR A 38 -5.13 -15.36 1.88
N ARG A 39 -4.20 -14.84 2.69
CA ARG A 39 -4.40 -13.69 3.56
C ARG A 39 -3.18 -12.77 3.51
N TRP A 40 -3.43 -11.49 3.41
CA TRP A 40 -2.41 -10.45 3.45
C TRP A 40 -1.92 -10.19 4.88
N SER A 41 -0.67 -9.73 5.00
CA SER A 41 -0.16 -9.05 6.18
C SER A 41 -0.57 -7.58 6.16
N GLY A 42 -0.30 -6.86 7.25
CA GLY A 42 -0.30 -5.41 7.20
C GLY A 42 0.76 -4.86 6.23
N ILE A 43 0.60 -3.58 5.86
CA ILE A 43 1.56 -2.86 5.04
C ILE A 43 2.65 -2.25 5.92
N GLU A 44 3.90 -2.53 5.57
CA GLU A 44 5.09 -1.94 6.19
C GLU A 44 5.69 -0.88 5.25
N ALA A 45 6.08 0.27 5.80
CA ALA A 45 6.81 1.31 5.08
C ALA A 45 8.30 1.26 5.46
N SER A 46 9.18 1.32 4.46
CA SER A 46 10.63 1.37 4.70
C SER A 46 11.06 2.64 5.45
N GLU A 47 10.30 3.73 5.32
CA GLU A 47 10.58 5.05 5.89
C GLU A 47 9.28 5.65 6.46
N PRO A 48 8.90 5.30 7.71
CA PRO A 48 7.64 5.76 8.32
C PRO A 48 7.59 7.28 8.56
N GLY A 49 8.71 8.00 8.41
CA GLY A 49 8.73 9.47 8.42
C GLY A 49 8.29 10.13 7.12
N VAL A 50 8.10 9.36 6.04
CA VAL A 50 7.66 9.84 4.71
C VAL A 50 6.16 9.63 4.51
N LEU A 51 5.62 8.53 5.04
CA LEU A 51 4.21 8.16 4.95
C LEU A 51 3.66 7.82 6.33
N LEU A 52 2.45 8.30 6.62
CA LEU A 52 1.61 7.73 7.68
C LEU A 52 0.79 6.59 7.08
N VAL A 53 0.83 5.40 7.68
CA VAL A 53 0.13 4.20 7.22
C VAL A 53 -0.78 3.70 8.34
N GLU A 54 -2.09 3.70 8.08
CA GLU A 54 -3.10 3.27 9.05
C GLU A 54 -4.05 2.28 8.38
N GLY A 55 -4.36 1.17 9.03
CA GLY A 55 -5.24 0.16 8.43
C GLY A 55 -5.22 -1.18 9.14
N THR A 56 -5.96 -2.11 8.57
CA THR A 56 -6.17 -3.44 9.13
C THR A 56 -6.26 -4.48 8.03
N VAL A 57 -6.06 -5.75 8.42
CA VAL A 57 -6.42 -6.90 7.59
C VAL A 57 -7.75 -7.44 8.12
N ASP A 58 -8.75 -7.55 7.27
CA ASP A 58 -10.07 -8.08 7.65
C ASP A 58 -10.08 -9.60 7.82
N ASP A 59 -11.21 -10.17 8.20
CA ASP A 59 -11.35 -11.61 8.43
C ASP A 59 -11.23 -12.42 7.12
N ASP A 60 -11.62 -11.85 5.99
CA ASP A 60 -11.49 -12.44 4.65
C ASP A 60 -10.03 -12.43 4.14
N GLY A 61 -9.15 -11.70 4.83
CA GLY A 61 -7.72 -11.65 4.57
C GLY A 61 -7.32 -10.56 3.57
N ALA A 62 -8.22 -9.64 3.25
CA ALA A 62 -7.90 -8.43 2.51
C ALA A 62 -7.27 -7.38 3.42
N ALA A 63 -6.31 -6.63 2.88
CA ALA A 63 -5.65 -5.54 3.59
C ALA A 63 -6.25 -4.20 3.14
N HIS A 64 -6.75 -3.41 4.09
CA HIS A 64 -7.34 -2.10 3.86
C HIS A 64 -6.55 -1.04 4.61
N PHE A 65 -5.88 -0.14 3.88
CA PHE A 65 -4.99 0.86 4.44
C PHE A 65 -5.24 2.24 3.86
N THR A 66 -5.17 3.26 4.72
CA THR A 66 -5.07 4.66 4.33
C THR A 66 -3.62 5.11 4.50
N ILE A 67 -3.04 5.66 3.45
CA ILE A 67 -1.66 6.12 3.40
C ILE A 67 -1.66 7.61 3.12
N THR A 68 -1.07 8.40 4.02
CA THR A 68 -0.95 9.85 3.85
C THR A 68 0.49 10.24 3.58
N THR A 69 0.75 10.99 2.51
CA THR A 69 2.08 11.51 2.22
C THR A 69 2.40 12.72 3.11
N VAL A 70 3.35 12.57 4.03
CA VAL A 70 3.65 13.58 5.07
C VAL A 70 4.99 14.28 4.88
N ARG A 71 5.90 13.68 4.11
CA ARG A 71 7.19 14.29 3.73
C ARG A 71 7.57 13.89 2.31
N THR A 72 8.33 14.75 1.63
CA THR A 72 8.94 14.40 0.33
C THR A 72 10.02 13.33 0.51
N GLY A 73 10.16 12.44 -0.46
CA GLY A 73 11.16 11.37 -0.44
C GLY A 73 10.70 10.14 -1.21
N GLN A 74 11.56 9.13 -1.29
CA GLN A 74 11.19 7.82 -1.84
C GLN A 74 11.04 6.81 -0.71
N VAL A 75 10.02 5.99 -0.78
CA VAL A 75 9.68 4.98 0.23
C VAL A 75 9.15 3.74 -0.47
N VAL A 76 9.44 2.57 0.10
CA VAL A 76 8.88 1.30 -0.36
C VAL A 76 7.87 0.82 0.65
N LEU A 77 6.65 0.59 0.18
CA LEU A 77 5.61 -0.12 0.91
C LEU A 77 5.69 -1.59 0.56
N ALA A 78 5.48 -2.47 1.54
CA ALA A 78 5.49 -3.90 1.31
C ALA A 78 4.41 -4.61 2.13
N ALA A 79 3.85 -5.65 1.54
CA ALA A 79 2.97 -6.61 2.21
C ALA A 79 3.27 -8.01 1.72
N THR A 80 2.98 -9.02 2.54
CA THR A 80 3.12 -10.43 2.18
C THR A 80 1.76 -11.09 2.16
N THR A 81 1.53 -11.98 1.20
CA THR A 81 0.33 -12.82 1.16
C THR A 81 0.70 -14.28 1.39
N ARG A 82 0.00 -14.93 2.32
CA ARG A 82 0.27 -16.30 2.77
C ARG A 82 -0.96 -17.16 2.61
N PHE A 83 -0.76 -18.37 2.10
CA PHE A 83 -1.82 -19.39 2.05
C PHE A 83 -2.15 -19.85 3.48
N GLN A 84 -3.44 -19.91 3.79
CA GLN A 84 -3.98 -20.24 5.12
C GLN A 84 -4.48 -21.70 5.22
N GLY A 85 -4.36 -22.49 4.15
CA GLY A 85 -4.65 -23.92 4.18
C GLY A 85 -3.50 -24.72 4.80
N ASP A 86 -3.16 -25.86 4.21
CA ASP A 86 -2.09 -26.69 4.75
C ASP A 86 -0.69 -26.06 4.60
N ARG A 87 0.25 -26.51 5.45
CA ARG A 87 1.63 -26.02 5.50
C ARG A 87 2.47 -26.32 4.25
N PHE A 88 1.98 -27.18 3.36
CA PHE A 88 2.60 -27.50 2.07
C PHE A 88 1.93 -26.74 0.91
N GLY A 89 0.99 -25.85 1.24
CA GLY A 89 0.31 -25.01 0.27
C GLY A 89 1.26 -24.09 -0.49
N PRO A 90 0.75 -23.41 -1.54
CA PRO A 90 1.60 -22.69 -2.46
C PRO A 90 2.34 -21.52 -1.78
N PRO A 91 3.48 -21.10 -2.35
CA PRO A 91 4.43 -20.23 -1.66
C PRO A 91 3.85 -18.86 -1.30
N THR A 92 4.39 -18.28 -0.23
CA THR A 92 4.16 -16.88 0.14
C THR A 92 4.68 -15.96 -0.96
N ARG A 93 3.93 -14.89 -1.25
CA ARG A 93 4.36 -13.85 -2.20
C ARG A 93 4.48 -12.51 -1.50
N ARG A 94 5.31 -11.64 -2.05
CA ARG A 94 5.55 -10.28 -1.55
C ARG A 94 5.11 -9.29 -2.60
N TRP A 95 4.25 -8.37 -2.20
CA TRP A 95 3.89 -7.17 -2.96
C TRP A 95 4.73 -5.99 -2.49
N THR A 96 5.12 -5.13 -3.43
CA THR A 96 5.82 -3.89 -3.15
C THR A 96 5.27 -2.74 -3.98
N MET A 97 5.23 -1.56 -3.37
CA MET A 97 4.97 -0.31 -4.06
C MET A 97 6.06 0.70 -3.74
N THR A 98 6.80 1.13 -4.76
CA THR A 98 7.72 2.27 -4.64
C THR A 98 6.92 3.55 -4.80
N VAL A 99 6.93 4.40 -3.77
CA VAL A 99 6.27 5.71 -3.80
C VAL A 99 7.33 6.80 -3.81
N LEU A 100 7.30 7.64 -4.83
CA LEU A 100 8.05 8.89 -4.89
C LEU A 100 7.12 10.05 -4.50
N VAL A 101 7.36 10.65 -3.33
CA VAL A 101 6.62 11.81 -2.86
C VAL A 101 7.30 13.09 -3.36
N THR A 102 6.60 13.86 -4.19
CA THR A 102 7.06 15.14 -4.74
C THR A 102 6.50 16.32 -3.94
N PRO A 103 7.14 17.50 -4.00
CA PRO A 103 6.55 18.71 -3.44
C PRO A 103 5.12 18.94 -3.98
N GLY A 104 4.21 19.34 -3.09
CA GLY A 104 2.88 19.77 -3.51
C GLY A 104 2.97 21.01 -4.40
N VAL A 105 2.01 21.20 -5.30
CA VAL A 105 1.91 22.45 -6.07
C VAL A 105 1.52 23.58 -5.11
N ASN A 106 2.52 24.30 -4.58
CA ASN A 106 2.31 25.56 -3.88
C ASN A 106 1.91 26.60 -4.93
N ARG A 107 0.61 26.84 -5.13
CA ARG A 107 0.19 28.13 -5.69
C ARG A 107 0.32 29.14 -4.57
N GLY A 108 1.45 29.85 -4.56
CA GLY A 108 1.72 30.94 -3.62
C GLY A 108 0.60 31.97 -3.66
N THR A 109 0.18 32.40 -2.49
CA THR A 109 -0.49 33.69 -2.26
C THR A 109 0.55 34.79 -2.14
#